data_AF-A0A1I6USQ1-F1
#
_entry.id   AF-A0A1I6USQ1-F1
#
_cell.length_a   1.000
_cell.length_b   1.000
_cell.length_c   1.000
_cell.angle_alpha   90.00
_cell.angle_beta   90.00
_cell.angle_gamma   90.00
#
_symmetry.space_group_name_H-M   'P 1'
#
loop_
_entity.id
_entity.type
_entity.pdbx_description
1 polymer ?
#
loop_
_entity_poly.entity_id
_entity_poly.type
_entity_poly.pdbx_seq_one_letter_code
_entity_poly.pdbx_strand_id
1 'polypeptide(L)'
;MTADDLERLKEFASERWDDRWTITQKHFADGTTKQTAWRTFGPVETDDDGQVFDVERIQLDGDEVLHDRVHQRNDDVVEILNYEICNPDDISGLDTPEHTQK
;
A
#
# COMPACT_ATOMS: atom_id res chain seq x y z
N MET A 1 -9.92 -3.63 -14.54
CA MET A 1 -8.48 -3.76 -14.25
C MET A 1 -7.92 -4.86 -15.14
N THR A 2 -6.91 -4.54 -15.92
CA THR A 2 -6.28 -5.41 -16.94
C THR A 2 -4.91 -5.89 -16.46
N ALA A 3 -4.23 -6.75 -17.23
CA ALA A 3 -2.86 -7.17 -16.91
C ALA A 3 -1.89 -5.98 -16.78
N ASP A 4 -2.19 -4.87 -17.46
CA ASP A 4 -1.42 -3.61 -17.43
C ASP A 4 -1.41 -2.97 -16.03
N ASP A 5 -2.55 -2.98 -15.32
CA ASP A 5 -2.64 -2.43 -13.95
C ASP A 5 -1.76 -3.21 -12.97
N LEU A 6 -1.64 -4.54 -13.13
CA LEU A 6 -0.72 -5.33 -12.30
C LEU A 6 0.74 -4.94 -12.53
N GLU A 7 1.13 -4.75 -13.80
CA GLU A 7 2.51 -4.39 -14.13
C GLU A 7 2.85 -3.00 -13.62
N ARG A 8 1.97 -2.02 -13.82
CA ARG A 8 2.14 -0.66 -13.26
C ARG A 8 2.25 -0.67 -11.74
N LEU A 9 1.40 -1.45 -11.06
CA LEU A 9 1.48 -1.58 -9.60
C LEU A 9 2.81 -2.17 -9.13
N LYS A 10 3.36 -3.14 -9.88
CA LYS A 10 4.69 -3.71 -9.59
C LYS A 10 5.80 -2.70 -9.82
N GLU A 11 5.70 -1.88 -10.87
CA GLU A 11 6.66 -0.81 -11.14
C GLU A 11 6.66 0.20 -9.99
N PHE A 12 5.49 0.68 -9.56
CA PHE A 12 5.39 1.59 -8.41
C PHE A 12 5.92 0.98 -7.11
N ALA A 13 5.54 -0.27 -6.82
CA ALA A 13 6.03 -0.96 -5.65
C ALA A 13 7.56 -1.15 -5.71
N SER A 14 8.11 -1.45 -6.88
CA SER A 14 9.55 -1.67 -7.05
C SER A 14 10.36 -0.37 -7.01
N GLU A 15 9.84 0.71 -7.58
CA GLU A 15 10.48 2.03 -7.53
C GLU A 15 10.52 2.56 -6.09
N ARG A 16 9.46 2.32 -5.31
CA ARG A 16 9.35 2.83 -3.94
C ARG A 16 9.99 1.93 -2.89
N TRP A 17 9.91 0.61 -3.08
CA TRP A 17 10.26 -0.38 -2.05
C TRP A 17 11.33 -1.37 -2.48
N ASP A 18 11.95 -1.17 -3.64
CA ASP A 18 12.89 -2.10 -4.26
C ASP A 18 12.27 -3.50 -4.35
N ASP A 19 12.88 -4.51 -3.72
CA ASP A 19 12.43 -5.90 -3.74
C ASP A 19 11.58 -6.28 -2.51
N ARG A 20 11.26 -5.32 -1.62
CA ARG A 20 10.63 -5.59 -0.32
C ARG A 20 9.16 -5.25 -0.30
N TRP A 21 8.38 -6.03 -1.04
CA TRP A 21 6.93 -5.85 -1.10
C TRP A 21 6.21 -7.15 -1.48
N THR A 22 4.90 -7.16 -1.29
CA THR A 22 4.02 -8.23 -1.75
C THR A 22 2.81 -7.64 -2.45
N ILE A 23 2.21 -8.37 -3.39
CA ILE A 23 0.96 -7.96 -4.04
C ILE A 23 -0.12 -8.98 -3.72
N THR A 24 -1.29 -8.47 -3.33
CA THR A 24 -2.51 -9.25 -3.20
C THR A 24 -3.48 -8.83 -4.29
N GLN A 25 -4.10 -9.81 -4.94
CA GLN A 25 -5.20 -9.61 -5.89
C GLN A 25 -6.47 -10.23 -5.32
N LYS A 26 -7.52 -9.42 -5.11
CA LYS A 26 -8.80 -9.86 -4.58
C LYS A 26 -9.86 -9.74 -5.66
N HIS A 27 -10.45 -10.87 -6.03
CA HIS A 27 -11.55 -10.93 -7.00
C HIS A 27 -12.89 -10.86 -6.27
N PHE A 28 -13.72 -9.89 -6.63
CA PHE A 28 -15.04 -9.67 -6.03
C PHE A 28 -16.14 -10.29 -6.88
N ALA A 29 -17.28 -10.63 -6.23
CA ALA A 29 -18.42 -11.24 -6.90
C ALA A 29 -19.07 -10.35 -7.98
N ASP A 30 -18.86 -9.04 -7.89
CA ASP A 30 -19.28 -8.04 -8.88
C ASP A 30 -18.44 -8.10 -10.18
N GLY A 31 -17.45 -8.99 -10.25
CA GLY A 31 -16.52 -9.13 -11.37
C GLY A 31 -15.35 -8.16 -11.31
N THR A 32 -15.39 -7.18 -10.40
CA THR A 32 -14.27 -6.29 -10.11
C THR A 32 -13.13 -7.06 -9.45
N THR A 33 -11.91 -6.86 -9.92
CA THR A 33 -10.69 -7.30 -9.22
C THR A 33 -10.07 -6.06 -8.60
N LYS A 34 -9.65 -6.10 -7.33
CA LYS A 34 -8.78 -5.07 -6.75
C LYS A 34 -7.40 -5.65 -6.50
N GLN A 35 -6.39 -4.83 -6.75
CA GLN A 35 -5.00 -5.18 -6.56
C GLN A 35 -4.38 -4.19 -5.60
N THR A 36 -3.57 -4.70 -4.69
CA THR A 36 -2.90 -3.85 -3.70
C THR A 36 -1.52 -4.40 -3.48
N ALA A 37 -0.53 -3.52 -3.57
CA ALA A 37 0.83 -3.78 -3.14
C ALA A 37 0.99 -3.32 -1.70
N TRP A 38 1.71 -4.09 -0.91
CA TRP A 38 1.91 -3.84 0.51
C TRP A 38 3.38 -4.05 0.87
N ARG A 39 3.93 -3.16 1.67
CA ARG A 39 5.20 -3.32 2.36
C ARG A 39 4.96 -3.29 3.86
N THR A 40 5.31 -4.37 4.54
CA THR A 40 5.26 -4.44 6.00
C THR A 40 6.62 -4.07 6.58
N PHE A 41 6.67 -3.07 7.46
CA PHE A 41 7.90 -2.67 8.14
C PHE A 41 8.16 -3.49 9.41
N GLY A 42 7.12 -4.12 9.95
CA GLY A 42 7.17 -4.97 11.12
C GLY A 42 6.09 -4.62 12.13
N PRO A 43 6.05 -5.31 13.28
CA PRO A 43 5.16 -4.94 14.37
C PRO A 43 5.59 -3.64 15.03
N VAL A 44 4.63 -2.75 15.25
CA VAL A 44 4.82 -1.51 16.02
C VAL A 44 4.26 -1.62 17.43
N GLU A 45 3.24 -2.45 17.61
CA GLU A 45 2.54 -2.62 18.88
C GLU A 45 2.04 -4.07 19.00
N THR A 46 2.01 -4.59 20.23
CA THR A 46 1.53 -5.94 20.51
C THR A 46 0.84 -5.94 21.86
N ASP A 47 -0.47 -6.17 21.84
CA ASP A 47 -1.32 -6.21 23.03
C ASP A 47 -2.10 -7.53 23.09
N ASP A 48 -2.92 -7.67 24.13
CA ASP A 48 -3.79 -8.84 24.35
C ASP A 48 -4.76 -9.10 23.17
N ASP A 49 -5.11 -8.03 22.43
CA ASP A 49 -5.98 -8.10 21.24
C ASP A 49 -5.23 -8.48 19.94
N GLY A 50 -3.89 -8.54 19.99
CA GLY A 50 -3.03 -8.99 18.90
C GLY A 50 -1.97 -7.98 18.47
N GLN A 51 -1.26 -8.34 17.41
CA GLN A 51 -0.12 -7.58 16.90
C GLN A 51 -0.56 -6.57 15.83
N VAL A 52 -0.13 -5.32 16.00
CA VAL A 52 -0.33 -4.21 15.05
C VAL A 52 0.94 -4.06 14.23
N PHE A 53 0.78 -4.00 12.91
CA PHE A 53 1.86 -3.86 11.96
C PHE A 53 1.84 -2.50 11.29
N ASP A 54 3.00 -1.91 11.08
CA ASP A 54 3.16 -0.79 10.17
C ASP A 54 3.25 -1.30 8.74
N VAL A 55 2.28 -0.86 7.93
CA VAL A 55 2.06 -1.32 6.57
C VAL A 55 1.90 -0.11 5.67
N GLU A 56 2.72 -0.04 4.63
CA GLU A 56 2.53 0.91 3.52
C GLU A 56 1.91 0.19 2.34
N ARG A 57 0.95 0.84 1.67
CA ARG A 57 0.05 0.26 0.68
C ARG A 57 -0.01 1.14 -0.55
N ILE A 58 -0.05 0.50 -1.72
CA ILE A 58 -0.31 1.15 -3.00
C ILE A 58 -1.47 0.42 -3.66
N GLN A 59 -2.50 1.16 -4.07
CA GLN A 59 -3.68 0.66 -4.76
C GLN A 59 -3.90 1.44 -6.04
N LEU A 60 -4.35 0.74 -7.08
CA LEU A 60 -4.83 1.38 -8.31
C LEU A 60 -6.36 1.37 -8.29
N ASP A 61 -6.96 2.55 -8.39
CA ASP A 61 -8.41 2.72 -8.54
C ASP A 61 -8.67 3.54 -9.81
N GLY A 62 -8.92 2.84 -10.91
CA GLY A 62 -9.11 3.48 -12.21
C GLY A 62 -7.85 4.20 -12.70
N ASP A 63 -7.91 5.53 -12.73
CA ASP A 63 -6.79 6.40 -13.13
C ASP A 63 -6.14 7.08 -11.92
N GLU A 64 -6.39 6.59 -10.69
CA GLU A 64 -5.82 7.13 -9.46
C GLU A 64 -4.91 6.09 -8.78
N VAL A 65 -3.78 6.56 -8.27
CA VAL A 65 -2.89 5.76 -7.41
C VAL A 65 -3.11 6.21 -5.98
N LEU A 66 -3.70 5.33 -5.17
CA LEU A 66 -3.85 5.56 -3.74
C LEU A 66 -2.62 4.99 -3.04
N HIS A 67 -1.94 5.83 -2.29
CA HIS A 67 -0.80 5.45 -1.48
C HIS A 67 -1.07 5.80 -0.02
N ASP A 68 -1.00 4.82 0.87
CA ASP A 68 -1.29 5.04 2.27
C ASP A 68 -0.39 4.22 3.18
N ARG A 69 -0.02 4.80 4.32
CA ARG A 69 0.71 4.13 5.40
C ARG A 69 -0.20 4.03 6.60
N VAL A 70 -0.41 2.82 7.08
CA VAL A 70 -1.37 2.50 8.13
C VAL A 70 -0.76 1.58 9.16
N HIS A 71 -1.27 1.69 10.38
CA HIS A 71 -1.18 0.62 11.35
C HIS A 71 -2.36 -0.33 11.13
N GLN A 72 -2.06 -1.62 10.93
CA GLN A 72 -3.06 -2.65 10.64
C GLN A 72 -2.97 -3.81 11.63
N ARG A 73 -4.12 -4.33 12.06
CA ARG A 73 -4.28 -5.54 12.87
C ARG A 73 -5.19 -6.53 12.13
N ASN A 74 -4.68 -7.71 11.76
CA ASN A 74 -5.47 -8.79 11.12
C ASN A 74 -6.40 -8.30 9.96
N ASP A 75 -5.92 -7.43 9.08
CA ASP A 75 -6.65 -6.74 7.99
C ASP A 75 -7.39 -5.45 8.38
N ASP A 76 -7.66 -5.20 9.66
CA ASP A 76 -8.33 -4.00 10.16
C ASP A 76 -7.34 -2.82 10.32
N VAL A 77 -7.70 -1.65 9.81
CA VAL A 77 -6.87 -0.44 9.92
C VAL A 77 -7.17 0.24 11.26
N VAL A 78 -6.19 0.22 12.16
CA VAL A 78 -6.33 0.82 13.49
C VAL A 78 -5.90 2.29 13.51
N GLU A 79 -4.97 2.68 12.63
CA GLU A 79 -4.52 4.07 12.50
C GLU A 79 -4.03 4.35 11.07
N ILE A 80 -4.29 5.56 10.57
CA ILE A 80 -3.75 6.04 9.28
C ILE A 80 -2.64 7.04 9.59
N LEU A 81 -1.41 6.70 9.20
CA LEU A 81 -0.22 7.52 9.42
C LEU A 81 -0.01 8.51 8.28
N ASN A 82 -0.21 8.07 7.04
CA ASN A 82 -0.05 8.88 5.84
C ASN A 82 -1.07 8.46 4.78
N TYR A 83 -1.59 9.42 4.03
CA TYR A 83 -2.49 9.17 2.91
C TYR A 83 -2.21 10.17 1.80
N GLU A 84 -1.96 9.65 0.60
CA GLU A 84 -1.70 10.43 -0.60
C GLU A 84 -2.45 9.83 -1.78
N ILE A 85 -3.08 10.70 -2.57
CA ILE A 85 -3.69 10.37 -3.86
C ILE A 85 -2.77 10.98 -4.91
N CYS A 86 -2.15 10.12 -5.72
CA CYS A 86 -1.28 10.56 -6.81
C CYS A 86 -1.95 10.23 -8.15
N ASN A 87 -1.73 11.10 -9.13
CA ASN A 87 -2.03 10.73 -10.51
C ASN A 87 -0.97 9.72 -10.96
N PRO A 88 -1.33 8.69 -11.75
CA PRO A 88 -0.41 7.64 -12.16
C PRO A 88 0.72 8.14 -13.08
N ASP A 89 0.66 9.39 -13.52
CA ASP A 89 1.69 10.09 -14.30
C ASP A 89 2.64 10.95 -13.43
N ASP A 90 2.28 11.23 -12.16
CA ASP A 90 2.97 12.18 -11.27
C ASP A 90 3.74 11.50 -10.12
N ILE A 91 3.71 10.17 -10.05
CA ILE A 91 4.35 9.35 -9.00
C ILE A 91 5.86 9.57 -8.84
N SER A 92 6.54 10.17 -9.83
CA SER A 92 7.94 10.58 -9.72
C SER A 92 8.18 11.71 -8.69
N GLY A 93 7.11 12.37 -8.21
CA GLY A 93 7.13 13.42 -7.20
C GLY A 93 6.73 13.00 -5.79
N LEU A 94 6.49 11.70 -5.55
CA LEU A 94 6.13 11.15 -4.24
C LEU A 94 7.31 11.29 -3.27
N ASP A 95 7.37 12.42 -2.58
CA ASP A 95 8.31 12.71 -1.50
C ASP A 95 8.27 11.54 -0.50
N THR A 96 9.37 10.79 -0.42
CA THR A 96 9.54 9.79 0.63
C THR A 96 9.45 10.56 1.94
N PRO A 97 8.48 10.29 2.83
CA PRO A 97 8.49 10.94 4.12
C PRO A 97 9.79 10.54 4.81
N GLU A 98 10.71 11.50 4.92
CA GLU A 98 11.95 11.33 5.66
C GLU A 98 11.54 10.88 7.06
N HIS A 99 11.92 9.65 7.40
CA HIS A 99 11.76 9.07 8.72
C HIS A 99 12.34 10.05 9.75
N THR A 100 11.50 10.91 10.33
CA THR A 100 11.89 11.75 11.45
C THR A 100 11.82 10.87 12.69
N GLN A 101 12.90 10.14 12.89
CA GLN A 101 13.24 9.51 14.16
C GLN A 101 13.39 10.61 15.20
N LYS A 102 12.64 10.53 16.30
CA LYS A 102 12.89 11.29 17.52
C LYS A 102 12.91 10.36 18.72
#